data_AF-A0A6G0XPC2-F1
#
_entry.id   AF-A0A6G0XPC2-F1
#
_cell.length_a   1.000
_cell.length_b   1.000
_cell.length_c   1.000
_cell.angle_alpha   90.00
_cell.angle_beta   90.00
_cell.angle_gamma   90.00
#
_symmetry.space_group_name_H-M   'P 1'
#
loop_
_entity.id
_entity.type
_entity.pdbx_description
1 polymer ?
#
loop_
_entity_poly.entity_id
_entity_poly.type
_entity_poly.pdbx_seq_one_letter_code
_entity_poly.pdbx_strand_id
1 'polypeptide(L)'
;MINCDVVDPATLVNTSKHTANDSYRVTLTDVDAFTYIATDDSSDESESRPSLVRSRSSPSLAPSSPSAKQSKQLVHIRAPSKLTQWRRGQSVVIQWDRVNVSVSEVRIVLLRKGAPAGSYTIVADHVENNGLFVFMRVPFGLVPDSDYYLRIMSMDGNQYTDSECFSVCSS
;
A
#
# COMPACT_ATOMS: atom_id res chain seq x y z
N MET A 1 45.15 -37.84 -0.89
CA MET A 1 44.26 -39.00 -0.89
C MET A 1 43.94 -39.32 0.55
N ILE A 2 42.79 -38.85 1.03
CA ILE A 2 42.24 -39.18 2.35
C ILE A 2 40.77 -39.54 2.11
N ASN A 3 40.39 -40.64 2.76
CA ASN A 3 39.23 -41.48 2.55
C ASN A 3 37.89 -40.77 2.46
N CYS A 4 37.06 -41.35 1.59
CA CYS A 4 35.62 -41.19 1.52
C CYS A 4 34.97 -41.87 2.73
N ASP A 5 34.27 -41.10 3.57
CA ASP A 5 33.23 -41.66 4.43
C ASP A 5 31.88 -41.51 3.72
N VAL A 6 31.34 -42.67 3.34
CA VAL A 6 29.98 -42.87 2.85
C VAL A 6 29.04 -42.67 4.02
N VAL A 7 28.17 -41.65 3.93
CA VAL A 7 27.02 -41.50 4.84
C VAL A 7 25.77 -41.80 4.03
N ASP A 8 25.19 -42.98 4.27
CA ASP A 8 23.86 -43.37 3.78
C ASP A 8 22.78 -42.44 4.36
N PRO A 9 21.93 -41.78 3.54
CA PRO A 9 20.78 -41.04 4.03
C PRO A 9 19.53 -41.93 3.99
N ALA A 10 19.46 -42.93 4.86
CA ALA A 10 18.24 -43.71 5.07
C ALA A 10 17.56 -43.33 6.38
N THR A 11 16.34 -42.81 6.25
CA THR A 11 15.24 -42.86 7.23
C THR A 11 15.38 -42.09 8.55
N LEU A 12 14.85 -40.85 8.56
CA LEU A 12 14.13 -40.33 9.72
C LEU A 12 12.72 -39.91 9.29
N VAL A 13 11.78 -40.84 9.44
CA VAL A 13 10.34 -40.62 9.31
C VAL A 13 9.88 -39.90 10.57
N ASN A 14 9.62 -38.60 10.46
CA ASN A 14 9.03 -37.83 11.55
C ASN A 14 7.52 -38.11 11.60
N THR A 15 7.09 -39.03 12.47
CA THR A 15 5.66 -39.25 12.77
C THR A 15 5.26 -38.40 13.97
N SER A 16 4.66 -37.24 13.72
CA SER A 16 3.90 -36.52 14.74
C SER A 16 2.41 -36.75 14.49
N LYS A 17 1.85 -37.72 15.21
CA LYS A 17 0.40 -37.88 15.39
C LYS A 17 -0.01 -36.96 16.55
N HIS A 18 -0.66 -35.85 16.25
CA HIS A 18 -1.44 -35.10 17.24
C HIS A 18 -2.90 -35.12 16.81
N THR A 19 -3.65 -36.02 17.45
CA THR A 19 -5.10 -36.06 17.42
C THR A 19 -5.60 -34.88 18.26
N ALA A 20 -6.29 -33.94 17.62
CA ALA A 20 -7.12 -32.95 18.30
C ALA A 20 -8.55 -33.12 17.77
N ASN A 21 -9.33 -33.92 18.50
CA ASN A 21 -10.77 -33.86 18.47
C ASN A 21 -11.16 -32.56 19.18
N ASP A 22 -11.67 -31.57 18.46
CA ASP A 22 -12.54 -30.60 19.09
C ASP A 22 -13.69 -30.23 18.14
N SER A 23 -14.85 -30.74 18.52
CA SER A 23 -16.12 -30.66 17.81
C SER A 23 -16.81 -29.37 18.23
N TYR A 24 -16.70 -28.31 17.42
CA TYR A 24 -17.55 -27.14 17.58
C TYR A 24 -18.96 -27.42 17.00
N ARG A 25 -19.83 -28.03 17.81
CA ARG A 25 -21.28 -28.01 17.55
C ARG A 25 -21.83 -26.68 18.05
N VAL A 26 -22.07 -25.74 17.15
CA VAL A 26 -22.84 -24.52 17.43
C VAL A 26 -24.33 -24.91 17.41
N THR A 27 -24.95 -25.01 18.57
CA THR A 27 -26.40 -25.15 18.70
C THR A 27 -27.01 -23.76 18.66
N LEU A 28 -27.61 -23.38 17.52
CA LEU A 28 -28.46 -22.20 17.39
C LEU A 28 -29.71 -22.45 18.25
N THR A 29 -29.74 -21.85 19.44
CA THR A 29 -30.99 -21.70 20.18
C THR A 29 -31.55 -20.34 19.81
N ASP A 30 -32.71 -20.40 19.18
CA ASP A 30 -33.57 -19.29 18.79
C ASP A 30 -33.83 -18.40 20.02
N VAL A 31 -33.47 -17.11 19.91
CA VAL A 31 -33.77 -16.11 20.93
C VAL A 31 -34.73 -15.10 20.30
N ASP A 32 -35.99 -15.50 20.18
CA ASP A 32 -37.12 -14.62 19.90
C ASP A 32 -37.24 -13.60 21.04
N ALA A 33 -36.75 -12.38 20.80
CA ALA A 33 -36.66 -11.35 21.81
C ALA A 33 -37.20 -10.00 21.35
N PHE A 34 -38.30 -9.93 20.60
CA PHE A 34 -39.04 -8.67 20.43
C PHE A 34 -40.55 -8.91 20.27
N THR A 35 -41.23 -9.21 21.37
CA THR A 35 -42.69 -9.06 21.48
C THR A 35 -43.00 -8.16 22.67
N TYR A 36 -43.21 -6.88 22.42
CA TYR A 36 -43.98 -5.88 23.20
C TYR A 36 -43.94 -4.64 22.28
N ILE A 37 -45.04 -4.01 21.84
CA ILE A 37 -46.11 -3.40 22.62
C ILE A 37 -47.36 -3.35 21.73
N ALA A 38 -48.50 -3.79 22.26
CA ALA A 38 -49.82 -3.39 21.79
C ALA A 38 -50.30 -2.26 22.70
N THR A 39 -50.68 -1.12 22.12
CA THR A 39 -51.56 -0.11 22.74
C THR A 39 -52.28 0.67 21.64
N ASP A 40 -53.60 0.44 21.60
CA ASP A 40 -54.72 1.33 21.29
C ASP A 40 -54.63 2.42 20.21
N ASP A 41 -55.45 2.18 19.19
CA ASP A 41 -56.44 3.05 18.58
C ASP A 41 -56.84 4.31 19.38
N SER A 42 -56.66 5.50 18.80
CA SER A 42 -57.70 6.54 18.70
C SER A 42 -57.19 7.78 17.94
N SER A 43 -58.06 8.26 17.07
CA SER A 43 -58.01 9.49 16.28
C SER A 43 -57.71 10.74 17.12
N ASP A 44 -56.96 11.70 16.58
CA ASP A 44 -57.57 12.97 16.15
C ASP A 44 -56.60 13.86 15.36
N GLU A 45 -57.23 14.68 14.53
CA GLU A 45 -56.70 15.53 13.48
C GLU A 45 -55.99 16.78 14.03
N SER A 46 -55.17 17.39 13.16
CA SER A 46 -54.76 18.81 13.11
C SER A 46 -53.34 19.17 13.56
N GLU A 47 -52.37 18.95 12.66
CA GLU A 47 -51.07 19.61 12.69
C GLU A 47 -50.91 20.56 11.48
N SER A 48 -50.84 21.84 11.81
CA SER A 48 -50.55 22.95 10.89
C SER A 48 -49.19 22.72 10.23
N ARG A 49 -49.19 22.47 8.91
CA ARG A 49 -47.96 22.25 8.15
C ARG A 49 -47.12 23.54 8.07
N PRO A 50 -45.89 23.61 8.63
CA PRO A 50 -44.95 24.62 8.20
C PRO A 50 -44.48 24.27 6.77
N SER A 51 -44.71 25.16 5.82
CA SER A 51 -44.19 25.01 4.46
C SER A 51 -42.66 25.14 4.50
N LEU A 52 -41.97 24.01 4.54
CA LEU A 52 -40.53 23.95 4.33
C LEU A 52 -40.22 24.41 2.91
N VAL A 53 -39.73 25.64 2.79
CA VAL A 53 -39.17 26.16 1.55
C VAL A 53 -38.02 25.24 1.18
N ARG A 54 -38.22 24.41 0.15
CA ARG A 54 -37.19 23.53 -0.38
C ARG A 54 -36.11 24.41 -1.00
N SER A 55 -35.09 24.74 -0.20
CA SER A 55 -33.85 25.32 -0.68
C SER A 55 -33.37 24.46 -1.85
N ARG A 56 -33.41 25.04 -3.06
CA ARG A 56 -32.82 24.42 -4.24
C ARG A 56 -31.31 24.50 -4.07
N SER A 57 -30.74 23.56 -3.32
CA SER A 57 -29.31 23.26 -3.45
C SER A 57 -29.12 22.66 -4.83
N SER A 58 -28.69 23.51 -5.78
CA SER A 58 -28.17 23.04 -7.05
C SER A 58 -27.01 22.09 -6.75
N PRO A 59 -27.02 20.84 -7.25
CA PRO A 59 -25.85 19.99 -7.14
C PRO A 59 -24.77 20.60 -8.01
N SER A 60 -23.80 21.28 -7.39
CA SER A 60 -22.56 21.67 -8.06
C SER A 60 -21.68 20.42 -8.21
N LEU A 61 -22.10 19.52 -9.10
CA LEU A 61 -21.21 18.52 -9.69
C LEU A 61 -20.31 19.27 -10.67
N ALA A 62 -19.29 19.95 -10.15
CA ALA A 62 -18.11 20.18 -10.93
C ALA A 62 -17.25 18.91 -10.80
N PRO A 63 -17.24 18.00 -11.78
CA PRO A 63 -16.04 17.22 -11.97
C PRO A 63 -14.99 18.23 -12.46
N SER A 64 -14.20 18.79 -11.54
CA SER A 64 -12.84 19.16 -11.91
C SER A 64 -12.10 17.85 -12.12
N SER A 65 -12.45 17.15 -13.20
CA SER A 65 -11.60 16.15 -13.81
C SER A 65 -10.49 16.98 -14.43
N PRO A 66 -9.27 17.02 -13.86
CA PRO A 66 -8.14 17.40 -14.70
C PRO A 66 -8.18 16.36 -15.81
N SER A 67 -8.50 16.80 -17.02
CA SER A 67 -8.53 15.98 -18.23
C SER A 67 -7.35 15.02 -18.19
N ALA A 68 -7.61 13.81 -17.70
CA ALA A 68 -6.58 12.82 -17.48
C ALA A 68 -6.23 12.34 -18.87
N LYS A 69 -5.19 12.95 -19.45
CA LYS A 69 -4.27 12.17 -20.24
C LYS A 69 -3.89 11.02 -19.32
N GLN A 70 -4.58 9.88 -19.44
CA GLN A 70 -4.19 8.64 -18.79
C GLN A 70 -2.83 8.29 -19.38
N SER A 71 -1.79 8.90 -18.83
CA SER A 71 -0.46 8.32 -18.87
C SER A 71 -0.63 6.94 -18.23
N LYS A 72 0.04 5.95 -18.82
CA LYS A 72 0.13 4.59 -18.31
C LYS A 72 0.93 4.61 -17.00
N GLN A 73 0.38 5.27 -15.98
CA GLN A 73 1.04 5.57 -14.73
C GLN A 73 1.02 4.32 -13.85
N LEU A 74 2.21 3.89 -13.44
CA LEU A 74 2.40 2.66 -12.68
C LEU A 74 1.87 2.83 -11.26
N VAL A 75 2.31 3.91 -10.61
CA VAL A 75 2.05 4.25 -9.22
C VAL A 75 1.93 5.77 -9.05
N HIS A 76 1.43 6.22 -7.91
CA HIS A 76 1.52 7.62 -7.49
C HIS A 76 2.36 7.71 -6.21
N ILE A 77 3.58 8.26 -6.32
CA ILE A 77 4.53 8.32 -5.21
C ILE A 77 4.12 9.43 -4.24
N ARG A 78 3.88 9.07 -2.97
CA ARG A 78 3.53 10.01 -1.89
C ARG A 78 4.73 10.46 -1.09
N ALA A 79 5.67 9.55 -0.85
CA ALA A 79 6.91 9.80 -0.13
C ALA A 79 8.06 9.07 -0.82
N PRO A 80 9.19 9.74 -1.11
CA PRO A 80 9.54 11.11 -0.73
C PRO A 80 8.79 12.18 -1.54
N SER A 81 8.52 13.30 -0.88
CA SER A 81 8.01 14.55 -1.47
C SER A 81 9.12 15.59 -1.61
N LYS A 82 8.85 16.72 -2.26
CA LYS A 82 9.83 17.81 -2.43
C LYS A 82 10.52 18.30 -1.15
N LEU A 83 9.82 18.23 -0.02
CA LEU A 83 10.34 18.67 1.28
C LEU A 83 11.04 17.54 2.06
N THR A 84 11.06 16.33 1.52
CA THR A 84 11.65 15.19 2.20
C THR A 84 13.17 15.31 2.23
N GLN A 85 13.76 14.96 3.37
CA GLN A 85 15.20 14.95 3.57
C GLN A 85 15.63 13.56 4.04
N TRP A 86 16.45 12.88 3.24
CA TRP A 86 17.06 11.60 3.57
C TRP A 86 18.43 11.82 4.19
N ARG A 87 18.62 11.39 5.43
CA ARG A 87 19.94 11.39 6.06
C ARG A 87 20.66 10.09 5.75
N ARG A 88 21.90 10.19 5.31
CA ARG A 88 22.76 9.01 5.11
C ARG A 88 22.85 8.18 6.40
N GLY A 89 22.89 6.86 6.26
CA GLY A 89 22.91 5.92 7.38
C GLY A 89 21.56 5.66 8.06
N GLN A 90 20.55 6.51 7.85
CA GLN A 90 19.23 6.35 8.46
C GLN A 90 18.32 5.47 7.61
N SER A 91 17.33 4.87 8.27
CA SER A 91 16.21 4.23 7.59
C SER A 91 15.19 5.27 7.13
N VAL A 92 14.57 5.04 5.98
CA VAL A 92 13.56 5.92 5.41
C VAL A 92 12.39 5.11 4.87
N VAL A 93 11.21 5.71 4.88
CA VAL A 93 9.98 5.08 4.36
C VAL A 93 9.66 5.66 2.98
N ILE A 94 9.36 4.77 2.05
CA ILE A 94 8.92 5.07 0.69
C ILE A 94 7.47 4.62 0.59
N GLN A 95 6.58 5.51 0.12
CA GLN A 95 5.15 5.25 0.06
C GLN A 95 4.57 5.66 -1.28
N TRP A 96 3.66 4.85 -1.80
CA TRP A 96 2.97 5.12 -3.06
C TRP A 96 1.57 4.51 -3.08
N ASP A 97 0.73 5.04 -3.97
CA ASP A 97 -0.54 4.45 -4.35
C ASP A 97 -0.40 3.61 -5.62
N ARG A 98 -1.10 2.48 -5.64
CA ARG A 98 -1.11 1.57 -6.78
C ARG A 98 -2.10 2.08 -7.80
N VAL A 99 -1.61 2.44 -8.98
CA VAL A 99 -2.45 2.90 -10.09
C VAL A 99 -2.69 1.75 -11.06
N ASN A 100 -1.64 1.04 -11.46
CA ASN A 100 -1.76 -0.16 -12.26
C ASN A 100 -1.73 -1.42 -11.38
N VAL A 101 -2.92 -1.99 -11.15
CA VAL A 101 -3.12 -3.18 -10.28
C VAL A 101 -2.59 -4.46 -10.93
N SER A 102 -2.40 -4.50 -12.25
CA SER A 102 -1.86 -5.69 -12.94
C SER A 102 -0.38 -5.94 -12.67
N VAL A 103 0.34 -4.95 -12.12
CA VAL A 103 1.76 -5.11 -11.76
C VAL A 103 1.87 -5.54 -10.31
N SER A 104 2.28 -6.79 -10.08
CA SER A 104 2.45 -7.38 -8.75
C SER A 104 3.77 -7.00 -8.07
N GLU A 105 4.81 -6.74 -8.85
CA GLU A 105 6.16 -6.46 -8.36
C GLU A 105 6.78 -5.26 -9.06
N VAL A 106 7.60 -4.51 -8.33
CA VAL A 106 8.29 -3.32 -8.83
C VAL A 106 9.76 -3.32 -8.42
N ARG A 107 10.55 -2.57 -9.17
CA ARG A 107 11.91 -2.18 -8.82
C ARG A 107 11.92 -0.70 -8.43
N ILE A 108 12.66 -0.38 -7.37
CA ILE A 108 12.82 0.99 -6.88
C ILE A 108 14.29 1.38 -7.03
N VAL A 109 14.54 2.43 -7.80
CA VAL A 109 15.89 2.99 -7.95
C VAL A 109 15.90 4.46 -7.54
N LEU A 110 17.03 4.89 -7.01
CA LEU A 110 17.34 6.26 -6.68
C LEU A 110 18.27 6.83 -7.75
N LEU A 111 17.86 7.94 -8.36
CA LEU A 111 18.63 8.66 -9.35
C LEU A 111 18.91 10.08 -8.87
N ARG A 112 19.87 10.74 -9.51
CA ARG A 112 20.17 12.16 -9.30
C ARG A 112 20.15 12.88 -10.65
N LYS A 113 19.55 14.07 -10.72
CA LYS A 113 19.59 14.88 -11.93
C LYS A 113 21.04 15.28 -12.26
N GLY A 114 21.37 15.31 -13.54
CA GLY A 114 22.73 15.64 -14.01
C GLY A 114 23.77 14.55 -13.77
N ALA A 115 23.42 13.41 -13.15
CA ALA A 115 24.33 12.27 -13.07
C ALA A 115 24.54 11.63 -14.46
N PRO A 116 25.69 10.98 -14.72
CA PRO A 116 25.93 10.24 -15.95
C PRO A 116 24.83 9.21 -16.22
N ALA A 117 24.52 8.97 -17.49
CA ALA A 117 23.55 7.95 -17.88
C ALA A 117 23.94 6.58 -17.29
N GLY A 118 22.97 5.90 -16.69
CA GLY A 118 23.20 4.61 -16.01
C GLY A 118 23.74 4.72 -14.58
N SER A 119 23.98 5.93 -14.06
CA SER A 119 24.29 6.12 -12.64
C SER A 119 22.99 6.15 -11.82
N TYR A 120 22.76 5.09 -11.03
CA TYR A 120 21.65 4.98 -10.10
C TYR A 120 22.05 4.08 -8.93
N THR A 121 21.30 4.18 -7.84
CA THR A 121 21.37 3.25 -6.71
C THR A 121 20.13 2.38 -6.70
N ILE A 122 20.30 1.06 -6.64
CA ILE A 122 19.17 0.15 -6.42
C ILE A 122 18.76 0.29 -4.96
N VAL A 123 17.54 0.79 -4.73
CA VAL A 123 16.94 0.91 -3.39
C VAL A 123 16.30 -0.41 -3.01
N ALA A 124 15.58 -1.01 -3.95
CA ALA A 124 14.98 -2.31 -3.82
C ALA A 124 14.84 -2.97 -5.19
N ASP A 125 15.05 -4.27 -5.24
CA ASP A 125 14.80 -5.09 -6.42
C ASP A 125 13.75 -6.15 -6.08
N HIS A 126 12.82 -6.40 -7.01
CA HIS A 126 11.73 -7.37 -6.83
C HIS A 126 10.94 -7.19 -5.53
N VAL A 127 10.32 -6.03 -5.33
CA VAL A 127 9.44 -5.80 -4.17
C VAL A 127 7.98 -5.83 -4.57
N GLU A 128 7.16 -6.39 -3.68
CA GLU A 128 5.71 -6.40 -3.87
C GLU A 128 5.20 -4.98 -4.07
N ASN A 129 4.35 -4.79 -5.08
CA ASN A 129 3.64 -3.56 -5.31
C ASN A 129 2.47 -3.47 -4.32
N ASN A 130 2.77 -3.19 -3.05
CA ASN A 130 1.79 -3.06 -1.96
C ASN A 130 1.67 -1.62 -1.42
N GLY A 131 2.48 -0.68 -1.93
CA GLY A 131 2.38 0.74 -1.61
C GLY A 131 3.34 1.24 -0.52
N LEU A 132 4.17 0.36 0.05
CA LEU A 132 5.09 0.73 1.11
C LEU A 132 6.39 -0.07 1.04
N PHE A 133 7.52 0.62 1.17
CA PHE A 133 8.82 0.00 1.31
C PHE A 133 9.67 0.77 2.33
N VAL A 134 10.37 0.05 3.20
CA VAL A 134 11.29 0.69 4.17
C VAL A 134 12.72 0.45 3.71
N PHE A 135 13.38 1.52 3.29
CA PHE A 135 14.78 1.47 2.91
C PHE A 135 15.64 1.57 4.17
N MET A 136 16.16 0.43 4.62
CA MET A 136 16.82 0.27 5.93
C MET A 136 18.01 1.21 6.15
N ARG A 137 18.74 1.55 5.09
CA ARG A 137 19.94 2.36 5.21
C ARG A 137 20.22 3.13 3.93
N VAL A 138 20.07 4.45 4.00
CA VAL A 138 20.54 5.34 2.94
C VAL A 138 22.08 5.25 2.86
N PRO A 139 22.69 4.92 1.69
CA PRO A 139 24.13 4.70 1.62
C PRO A 139 24.96 5.95 1.96
N PHE A 140 26.04 5.76 2.73
CA PHE A 140 26.97 6.84 3.09
C PHE A 140 27.73 7.42 1.88
N GLY A 141 27.87 6.65 0.81
CA GLY A 141 28.54 7.08 -0.42
C GLY A 141 27.72 8.06 -1.28
N LEU A 142 26.46 8.32 -0.94
CA LEU A 142 25.69 9.34 -1.65
C LEU A 142 26.26 10.73 -1.38
N VAL A 143 26.35 11.54 -2.43
CA VAL A 143 26.75 12.94 -2.35
C VAL A 143 25.57 13.74 -1.80
N PRO A 144 25.74 14.58 -0.77
CA PRO A 144 24.66 15.44 -0.30
C PRO A 144 24.20 16.41 -1.40
N ASP A 145 22.91 16.42 -1.72
CA ASP A 145 22.34 17.20 -2.82
C ASP A 145 20.80 17.28 -2.71
N SER A 146 20.16 18.19 -3.45
CA SER A 146 18.69 18.36 -3.53
C SER A 146 18.04 17.81 -4.81
N ASP A 147 18.86 17.21 -5.67
CA ASP A 147 18.47 16.79 -7.02
C ASP A 147 18.16 15.28 -7.15
N TYR A 148 17.95 14.60 -6.02
CA TYR A 148 17.62 13.18 -5.98
C TYR A 148 16.13 12.95 -6.27
N TYR A 149 15.81 11.87 -6.99
CA TYR A 149 14.43 11.44 -7.21
C TYR A 149 14.37 9.91 -7.25
N LEU A 150 13.21 9.37 -6.87
CA LEU A 150 12.94 7.95 -7.02
C LEU A 150 12.31 7.67 -8.37
N ARG A 151 12.63 6.51 -8.91
CA ARG A 151 11.89 5.87 -9.98
C ARG A 151 11.39 4.52 -9.51
N ILE A 152 10.08 4.34 -9.53
CA ILE A 152 9.44 3.04 -9.34
C ILE A 152 9.07 2.51 -10.72
N MET A 153 9.53 1.31 -11.06
CA MET A 153 9.33 0.72 -12.39
C MET A 153 8.81 -0.71 -12.30
N SER A 154 8.07 -1.14 -13.33
CA SER A 154 7.68 -2.54 -13.49
C SER A 154 8.90 -3.39 -13.81
N MET A 155 8.82 -4.69 -13.52
CA MET A 155 9.96 -5.61 -13.71
C MET A 155 10.41 -5.76 -15.17
N ASP A 156 9.51 -5.54 -16.13
CA ASP A 156 9.81 -5.50 -17.57
C ASP A 156 10.40 -4.16 -18.03
N GLY A 157 10.45 -3.15 -17.17
CA GLY A 157 10.96 -1.81 -17.46
C GLY A 157 10.07 -0.95 -18.37
N ASN A 158 8.93 -1.47 -18.83
CA ASN A 158 8.06 -0.78 -19.79
C ASN A 158 7.21 0.32 -19.17
N GLN A 159 7.05 0.32 -17.84
CA GLN A 159 6.31 1.32 -17.09
C GLN A 159 7.17 1.81 -15.94
N TYR A 160 7.18 3.12 -15.73
CA TYR A 160 7.81 3.71 -14.57
C TYR A 160 7.12 5.01 -14.17
N THR A 161 7.35 5.43 -12.94
CA THR A 161 6.93 6.72 -12.43
C THR A 161 8.06 7.31 -11.60
N ASP A 162 8.34 8.59 -11.86
CA ASP A 162 9.34 9.36 -11.15
C ASP A 162 8.68 10.19 -10.05
N SER A 163 9.36 10.33 -8.91
CA SER A 163 8.94 11.22 -7.84
C SER A 163 9.36 12.67 -8.15
N GLU A 164 8.89 13.59 -7.32
CA GLU A 164 9.53 14.90 -7.21
C GLU A 164 10.97 14.77 -6.71
N CYS A 165 11.78 15.82 -6.93
CA CYS A 165 13.13 15.89 -6.38
C CYS A 165 13.10 16.19 -4.89
N PHE A 166 13.99 15.55 -4.14
CA PHE A 166 14.15 15.69 -2.70
C PHE A 166 15.63 15.69 -2.32
N SER A 167 15.92 15.98 -1.05
CA SER A 167 17.29 16.18 -0.59
C SER A 167 17.86 14.96 0.12
N VAL A 168 19.13 14.65 -0.17
CA VAL A 168 19.96 13.73 0.62
C VAL A 168 20.99 14.58 1.37
N CYS A 169 21.15 14.35 2.67
CA CYS A 169 22.04 15.11 3.54
C CYS A 169 23.05 14.22 4.25
N SER A 170 24.10 14.84 4.77
CA SER A 170 25.05 14.16 5.65
C SER A 170 24.35 13.55 6.87
N SER A 171 24.90 12.44 7.35
CA SER A 171 24.56 11.84 8.64
C SER A 171 24.97 12.75 9.79
#